data_AF-T5A7E1-F1
#
_entry.id   AF-T5A7E1-F1
#
_cell.length_a   1.000
_cell.length_b   1.000
_cell.length_c   1.000
_cell.angle_alpha   90.00
_cell.angle_beta   90.00
_cell.angle_gamma   90.00
#
_symmetry.space_group_name_H-M   'P 1'
#
loop_
_entity.id
_entity.type
_entity.pdbx_description
1 polymer ?
#
loop_
_entity_poly.entity_id
_entity_poly.type
_entity_poly.pdbx_seq_one_letter_code
_entity_poly.pdbx_strand_id
1 'polypeptide(L)'
;MATTSEKFEGIFGLPHLTPGANFFRSSQMLLNETLNRVVAKKHANLNVDQNMPWNSDIDNPLYTASPSPHCEFVMYAQVHPPMRQALGRAAPDLQTDPAEDVMRAIESELQSPVGAPIPSVPRLKMSAVIYSPDCAFFLETKGQPDFPLGEADHLVGMKTEVHTHQVKTWMLVYALVVLAQVQLLKNQMKESFTPSTMGRISFWTISAMAVVDGMTFTAAATWVSSAAATYLPTLALMFASFLSMTIGGSFLAKIHEPVIVPSDQDVDAEIAASGASAVPRTLAPMASSSPDSNDAHPPRQTPTFQAMVGPFILFSLCISFLAISSSTWYPRARSLFLNLCAFAYLSLWLPQIYRNTARNCRRALHWQFVVGQSVLRLLPVAYFWTNEDNFLYARTDRPAFVLFCAWVWIQILVLAAQEVVGPRFGVPPGWTPDAWDYHPVLPIDCAICREVLEVPVLTGRDEEGRVAGVFARRLYMVTPCRHIFHTTCLEGWMRFRLQCPICREELPPI
;
A
#
# COMPACT_ATOMS: atom_id res chain seq x y z
N MET A 1 -13.57 -44.36 8.96
CA MET A 1 -13.67 -44.07 10.41
C MET A 1 -12.26 -43.87 10.92
N ALA A 2 -12.04 -42.86 11.75
CA ALA A 2 -10.76 -42.59 12.40
C ALA A 2 -11.04 -42.25 13.86
N THR A 3 -10.20 -42.72 14.77
CA THR A 3 -10.30 -42.43 16.20
C THR A 3 -8.89 -42.47 16.79
N THR A 4 -8.66 -41.58 17.73
CA THR A 4 -7.45 -41.53 18.59
C THR A 4 -7.86 -41.53 20.06
N SER A 5 -9.11 -41.93 20.34
CA SER A 5 -9.69 -41.96 21.69
C SER A 5 -8.87 -42.81 22.66
N GLU A 6 -8.77 -42.38 23.92
CA GLU A 6 -8.19 -43.17 25.00
C GLU A 6 -9.26 -43.99 25.75
N LYS A 7 -10.53 -43.58 25.67
CA LYS A 7 -11.63 -44.19 26.43
C LYS A 7 -12.47 -45.22 25.64
N PHE A 8 -12.46 -45.20 24.31
CA PHE A 8 -13.19 -46.12 23.41
C PHE A 8 -12.29 -47.17 22.75
N GLU A 9 -11.33 -47.71 23.50
CA GLU A 9 -10.31 -48.65 22.97
C GLU A 9 -9.51 -48.09 21.80
N GLY A 10 -9.54 -46.77 21.58
CA GLY A 10 -8.84 -46.05 20.52
C GLY A 10 -8.91 -46.74 19.17
N ILE A 11 -7.74 -46.87 18.53
CA ILE A 11 -7.63 -47.50 17.23
C ILE A 11 -8.13 -48.95 17.19
N PHE A 12 -8.17 -49.65 18.33
CA PHE A 12 -8.65 -51.03 18.42
C PHE A 12 -10.17 -51.12 18.31
N GLY A 13 -10.89 -50.05 18.66
CA GLY A 13 -12.33 -49.95 18.48
C GLY A 13 -12.77 -49.69 17.02
N LEU A 14 -11.86 -49.29 16.12
CA LEU A 14 -12.22 -48.92 14.73
C LEU A 14 -12.96 -50.01 13.94
N PRO A 15 -12.55 -51.29 13.96
CA PRO A 15 -13.25 -52.33 13.21
C PRO A 15 -14.70 -52.49 13.69
N HIS A 16 -14.96 -52.29 14.98
CA HIS A 16 -16.27 -52.44 15.61
C HIS A 16 -17.28 -51.37 15.19
N LEU A 17 -16.82 -50.23 14.66
CA LEU A 17 -17.69 -49.16 14.18
C LEU A 17 -18.20 -49.40 12.75
N THR A 18 -17.72 -50.44 12.07
CA THR A 18 -18.09 -50.73 10.67
C THR A 18 -19.50 -51.32 10.55
N PRO A 19 -20.23 -51.06 9.44
CA PRO A 19 -21.65 -51.41 9.31
C PRO A 19 -21.95 -52.90 9.09
N GLY A 20 -20.93 -53.77 9.01
CA GLY A 20 -21.16 -55.21 8.77
C GLY A 20 -19.92 -56.07 8.93
N ALA A 21 -20.12 -57.39 9.04
CA ALA A 21 -19.08 -58.37 9.37
C ALA A 21 -17.91 -58.42 8.35
N ASN A 22 -18.19 -58.24 7.07
CA ASN A 22 -17.14 -58.20 6.04
C ASN A 22 -16.25 -56.97 6.18
N PHE A 23 -16.85 -55.80 6.45
CA PHE A 23 -16.14 -54.55 6.70
C PHE A 23 -15.31 -54.64 7.98
N PHE A 24 -15.87 -55.24 9.04
CA PHE A 24 -15.15 -55.51 10.28
C PHE A 24 -13.87 -56.30 10.02
N ARG A 25 -13.98 -57.43 9.30
CA ARG A 25 -12.82 -58.30 9.02
C ARG A 25 -11.78 -57.59 8.16
N SER A 26 -12.20 -56.86 7.12
CA SER A 26 -11.26 -56.10 6.29
C SER A 26 -10.56 -54.97 7.06
N SER A 27 -11.30 -54.24 7.89
CA SER A 27 -10.74 -53.16 8.72
C SER A 27 -9.80 -53.70 9.80
N GLN A 28 -10.12 -54.85 10.39
CA GLN A 28 -9.25 -55.53 11.35
C GLN A 28 -7.94 -55.99 10.70
N MET A 29 -7.99 -56.58 9.50
CA MET A 29 -6.78 -56.98 8.76
C MET A 29 -5.88 -55.78 8.45
N LEU A 30 -6.48 -54.70 7.93
CA LEU A 30 -5.76 -53.46 7.64
C LEU A 30 -5.15 -52.85 8.91
N LEU A 31 -5.92 -52.80 10.00
CA LEU A 31 -5.47 -52.28 11.28
C LEU A 31 -4.23 -53.05 11.77
N ASN A 32 -4.26 -54.38 11.71
CA ASN A 32 -3.14 -55.22 12.12
C ASN A 32 -1.88 -54.94 11.28
N GLU A 33 -2.02 -54.78 9.96
CA GLU A 33 -0.89 -54.41 9.09
C GLU A 33 -0.30 -53.05 9.48
N THR A 34 -1.16 -52.03 9.67
CA THR A 34 -0.70 -50.69 10.09
C THR A 34 -0.10 -50.68 11.49
N LEU A 35 -0.66 -51.45 12.44
CA LEU A 35 -0.16 -51.56 13.80
C LEU A 35 1.27 -52.11 13.78
N ASN A 36 1.50 -53.22 13.07
CA ASN A 36 2.82 -53.81 12.93
C ASN A 36 3.82 -52.84 12.32
N ARG A 37 3.43 -52.10 11.27
CA ARG A 37 4.30 -51.11 10.64
C ARG A 37 4.65 -49.95 11.58
N VAL A 38 3.67 -49.40 12.29
CA VAL A 38 3.88 -48.27 13.21
C VAL A 38 4.71 -48.70 14.41
N VAL A 39 4.44 -49.87 15.00
CA VAL A 39 5.23 -50.41 16.11
C VAL A 39 6.67 -50.69 15.67
N ALA A 40 6.89 -51.28 14.48
CA ALA A 40 8.24 -51.50 13.96
C ALA A 40 9.00 -50.18 13.75
N LYS A 41 8.34 -49.16 13.18
CA LYS A 41 8.93 -47.82 13.01
C LYS A 41 9.23 -47.17 14.36
N LYS A 42 8.34 -47.31 15.35
CA LYS A 42 8.52 -46.77 16.69
C LYS A 42 9.68 -47.43 17.42
N HIS A 43 9.77 -48.76 17.31
CA HIS A 43 10.88 -49.54 17.87
C HIS A 43 12.23 -49.12 17.28
N ALA A 44 12.29 -48.90 15.95
CA ALA A 44 13.49 -48.43 15.27
C ALA A 44 13.92 -47.00 15.68
N ASN A 45 12.97 -46.15 16.09
CA ASN A 45 13.21 -44.73 16.41
C ASN A 45 12.99 -44.39 17.89
N LEU A 46 13.04 -45.40 18.78
CA LEU A 46 12.62 -45.28 20.18
C LEU A 46 13.29 -44.11 20.93
N ASN A 47 14.57 -43.85 20.63
CA ASN A 47 15.36 -42.81 21.29
C ASN A 47 15.22 -41.42 20.67
N VAL A 48 14.67 -41.32 19.44
CA VAL A 48 14.59 -40.07 18.66
C VAL A 48 13.17 -39.53 18.66
N ASP A 49 12.18 -40.41 18.55
CA ASP A 49 10.77 -40.08 18.56
C ASP A 49 10.19 -40.38 19.95
N GLN A 50 9.82 -39.35 20.70
CA GLN A 50 9.19 -39.48 22.02
C GLN A 50 7.65 -39.48 21.98
N ASN A 51 7.05 -39.27 20.80
CA ASN A 51 5.59 -39.12 20.70
C ASN A 51 4.88 -40.47 20.84
N MET A 52 3.81 -40.56 21.62
CA MET A 52 3.02 -41.79 21.66
C MET A 52 2.31 -41.99 20.31
N PRO A 53 2.44 -43.14 19.63
CA PRO A 53 1.63 -43.42 18.45
C PRO A 53 0.16 -43.48 18.86
N TRP A 54 -0.71 -42.81 18.10
CA TRP A 54 -2.16 -42.74 18.34
C TRP A 54 -2.58 -41.99 19.62
N ASN A 55 -1.86 -40.92 19.98
CA ASN A 55 -2.28 -40.03 21.08
C ASN A 55 -3.65 -39.38 20.82
N SER A 56 -4.48 -39.28 21.85
CA SER A 56 -5.75 -38.54 21.84
C SER A 56 -5.54 -37.03 21.72
N ASP A 57 -4.46 -36.52 22.33
CA ASP A 57 -4.07 -35.11 22.31
C ASP A 57 -2.94 -34.86 21.28
N ILE A 58 -3.30 -34.32 20.13
CA ILE A 58 -2.34 -34.00 19.06
C ILE A 58 -1.46 -32.80 19.44
N ASP A 59 -1.97 -31.89 20.29
CA ASP A 59 -1.27 -30.67 20.70
C ASP A 59 -0.27 -30.93 21.84
N ASN A 60 -0.50 -31.97 22.65
CA ASN A 60 0.41 -32.39 23.73
C ASN A 60 0.85 -33.86 23.59
N PRO A 61 1.74 -34.18 22.63
CA PRO A 61 2.16 -35.55 22.32
C PRO A 61 2.98 -36.26 23.41
N LEU A 62 3.36 -35.55 24.49
CA LEU A 62 4.26 -35.99 25.56
C LEU A 62 3.54 -36.36 26.87
N TYR A 63 2.22 -36.22 26.98
CA TYR A 63 1.51 -36.23 28.27
C TYR A 63 0.32 -37.19 28.31
N THR A 64 0.52 -38.42 28.80
CA THR A 64 -0.57 -39.44 28.93
C THR A 64 -0.73 -40.03 30.33
N ALA A 65 -0.02 -39.53 31.34
CA ALA A 65 -0.15 -40.06 32.72
C ALA A 65 -1.36 -39.49 33.48
N SER A 66 -1.89 -38.35 33.07
CA SER A 66 -3.05 -37.69 33.71
C SER A 66 -3.74 -36.72 32.73
N PRO A 67 -4.48 -37.21 31.74
CA PRO A 67 -5.15 -36.34 30.77
C PRO A 67 -6.13 -35.41 31.49
N SER A 68 -6.16 -34.14 31.08
CA SER A 68 -7.20 -33.23 31.53
C SER A 68 -8.57 -33.73 31.08
N PRO A 69 -9.64 -33.57 31.88
CA PRO A 69 -10.96 -34.07 31.52
C PRO A 69 -11.46 -33.35 30.26
N HIS A 70 -11.48 -34.06 29.14
CA HIS A 70 -12.06 -33.62 27.89
C HIS A 70 -13.13 -34.61 27.42
N CYS A 71 -14.13 -34.10 26.71
CA CYS A 71 -15.18 -34.90 26.10
C CYS A 71 -14.63 -35.56 24.83
N GLU A 72 -14.73 -36.87 24.71
CA GLU A 72 -14.46 -37.54 23.44
C GLU A 72 -15.70 -37.51 22.54
N PHE A 73 -15.48 -37.53 21.23
CA PHE A 73 -16.53 -37.36 20.22
C PHE A 73 -16.51 -38.49 19.20
N VAL A 74 -17.66 -39.12 19.00
CA VAL A 74 -17.93 -40.03 17.89
C VAL A 74 -18.72 -39.28 16.84
N MET A 75 -18.12 -39.05 15.67
CA MET A 75 -18.74 -38.36 14.54
C MET A 75 -19.20 -39.35 13.47
N TYR A 76 -20.49 -39.37 13.19
CA TYR A 76 -21.08 -39.98 12.01
C TYR A 76 -21.39 -38.88 11.02
N ALA A 77 -20.76 -38.89 9.85
CA ALA A 77 -20.97 -37.89 8.80
C ALA A 77 -21.37 -38.57 7.49
N GLN A 78 -22.43 -38.09 6.86
CA GLN A 78 -22.91 -38.58 5.58
C GLN A 78 -22.86 -37.45 4.55
N VAL A 79 -22.14 -37.67 3.46
CA VAL A 79 -22.14 -36.76 2.30
C VAL A 79 -23.41 -37.01 1.49
N HIS A 80 -24.19 -35.97 1.25
CA HIS A 80 -25.39 -36.05 0.42
C HIS A 80 -25.01 -36.04 -1.06
N PRO A 81 -25.70 -36.83 -1.90
CA PRO A 81 -25.53 -36.73 -3.35
C PRO A 81 -25.99 -35.35 -3.81
N PRO A 82 -25.30 -34.73 -4.78
CA PRO A 82 -25.70 -33.44 -5.32
C PRO A 82 -27.08 -33.54 -5.97
N MET A 83 -27.96 -32.57 -5.70
CA MET A 83 -29.32 -32.58 -6.25
C MET A 83 -29.28 -32.47 -7.79
N ARG A 84 -30.02 -33.34 -8.50
CA ARG A 84 -30.12 -33.34 -9.97
C ARG A 84 -30.48 -31.98 -10.58
N GLN A 85 -31.28 -31.16 -9.88
CA GLN A 85 -31.61 -29.80 -10.32
C GLN A 85 -30.41 -28.83 -10.32
N ALA A 86 -29.43 -29.04 -9.43
CA ALA A 86 -28.21 -28.24 -9.39
C ALA A 86 -27.29 -28.58 -10.58
N LEU A 87 -27.27 -29.85 -11.02
CA LEU A 87 -26.59 -30.27 -12.24
C LEU A 87 -27.34 -29.81 -13.52
N GLY A 88 -28.68 -29.91 -13.54
CA GLY A 88 -29.50 -29.61 -14.71
C GLY A 88 -29.60 -28.13 -15.10
N ARG A 89 -29.32 -27.19 -14.18
CA ARG A 89 -29.25 -25.75 -14.51
C ARG A 89 -27.94 -25.34 -15.19
N ALA A 90 -26.89 -26.15 -15.06
CA ALA A 90 -25.55 -25.83 -15.58
C ALA A 90 -25.32 -26.28 -17.03
N ALA A 91 -26.15 -27.19 -17.55
CA ALA A 91 -26.06 -27.67 -18.93
C ALA A 91 -27.41 -28.21 -19.44
N PRO A 92 -28.16 -27.45 -20.25
CA PRO A 92 -29.45 -27.91 -20.78
C PRO A 92 -29.33 -29.11 -21.75
N ASP A 93 -28.17 -29.30 -22.40
CA ASP A 93 -27.91 -30.37 -23.39
C ASP A 93 -27.49 -31.72 -22.79
N LEU A 94 -27.17 -31.80 -21.50
CA LEU A 94 -26.65 -33.03 -20.86
C LEU A 94 -27.74 -33.87 -20.15
N GLN A 95 -29.02 -33.69 -20.51
CA GLN A 95 -30.15 -34.41 -19.89
C GLN A 95 -30.09 -35.94 -20.04
N THR A 96 -29.27 -36.46 -20.96
CA THR A 96 -29.13 -37.89 -21.25
C THR A 96 -27.95 -38.57 -20.55
N ASP A 97 -27.01 -37.82 -19.96
CA ASP A 97 -25.83 -38.42 -19.35
C ASP A 97 -26.10 -38.86 -17.90
N PRO A 98 -25.68 -40.08 -17.50
CA PRO A 98 -25.80 -40.52 -16.13
C PRO A 98 -25.13 -39.52 -15.19
N ALA A 99 -25.82 -39.10 -14.13
CA ALA A 99 -25.28 -38.17 -13.13
C ALA A 99 -23.93 -38.63 -12.55
N GLU A 100 -23.67 -39.93 -12.55
CA GLU A 100 -22.40 -40.53 -12.16
C GLU A 100 -21.25 -40.16 -13.11
N ASP A 101 -21.47 -40.18 -14.42
CA ASP A 101 -20.44 -39.88 -15.42
C ASP A 101 -20.06 -38.39 -15.38
N VAL A 102 -21.05 -37.52 -15.21
CA VAL A 102 -20.82 -36.09 -15.00
C VAL A 102 -20.00 -35.85 -13.72
N MET A 103 -20.33 -36.54 -12.63
CA MET A 103 -19.58 -36.41 -11.37
C MET A 103 -18.15 -36.96 -11.50
N ARG A 104 -17.95 -38.07 -12.20
CA ARG A 104 -16.61 -38.61 -12.48
C ARG A 104 -15.78 -37.65 -13.32
N ALA A 105 -16.37 -37.02 -14.34
CA ALA A 105 -15.70 -36.02 -15.18
C ALA A 105 -15.25 -34.79 -14.36
N ILE A 106 -16.13 -34.28 -13.48
CA ILE A 106 -15.78 -33.20 -12.55
C ILE A 106 -14.63 -33.63 -11.63
N GLU A 107 -14.71 -34.83 -11.04
CA GLU A 107 -13.70 -35.32 -10.10
C GLU A 107 -12.32 -35.50 -10.77
N SER A 108 -12.29 -36.06 -11.98
CA SER A 108 -11.04 -36.23 -12.72
C SER A 108 -10.40 -34.89 -13.11
N GLU A 109 -11.21 -33.89 -13.48
CA GLU A 109 -10.69 -32.57 -13.82
C GLU A 109 -10.19 -31.82 -12.57
N LEU A 110 -10.87 -31.96 -11.42
CA LEU A 110 -10.42 -31.33 -10.17
C LEU A 110 -9.13 -31.95 -9.63
N GLN A 111 -8.97 -33.27 -9.75
CA GLN A 111 -7.76 -33.98 -9.30
C GLN A 111 -6.57 -33.74 -10.24
N SER A 112 -6.81 -33.76 -11.54
CA SER A 112 -5.80 -33.54 -12.57
C SER A 112 -6.32 -32.56 -13.63
N PRO A 113 -6.12 -31.24 -13.45
CA PRO A 113 -6.68 -30.23 -14.34
C PRO A 113 -5.99 -30.28 -15.71
N VAL A 114 -6.77 -30.63 -16.75
CA VAL A 114 -6.34 -30.60 -18.17
C VAL A 114 -6.99 -29.46 -18.93
N GLY A 115 -7.91 -28.72 -18.30
CA GLY A 115 -8.67 -27.64 -18.90
C GLY A 115 -9.92 -28.11 -19.63
N ALA A 116 -10.43 -29.31 -19.32
CA ALA A 116 -11.65 -29.80 -19.93
C ALA A 116 -12.85 -28.95 -19.47
N PRO A 117 -13.80 -28.63 -20.37
CA PRO A 117 -15.01 -27.90 -19.99
C PRO A 117 -15.86 -28.78 -19.07
N ILE A 118 -15.92 -28.42 -17.79
CA ILE A 118 -16.78 -29.07 -16.79
C ILE A 118 -17.96 -28.17 -16.41
N PRO A 119 -19.13 -28.74 -16.07
CA PRO A 119 -20.24 -27.97 -15.52
C PRO A 119 -19.87 -27.37 -14.15
N SER A 120 -20.69 -26.45 -13.65
CA SER A 120 -20.44 -25.80 -12.36
C SER A 120 -20.32 -26.83 -11.23
N VAL A 121 -19.22 -26.79 -10.49
CA VAL A 121 -18.97 -27.72 -9.38
C VAL A 121 -19.99 -27.49 -8.26
N PRO A 122 -20.81 -28.49 -7.89
CA PRO A 122 -21.79 -28.34 -6.83
C PRO A 122 -21.10 -28.19 -5.45
N ARG A 123 -21.73 -27.42 -4.55
CA ARG A 123 -21.28 -27.33 -3.14
C ARG A 123 -21.44 -28.70 -2.47
N LEU A 124 -20.49 -29.07 -1.61
CA LEU A 124 -20.58 -30.27 -0.78
C LEU A 124 -21.58 -30.03 0.34
N LYS A 125 -22.54 -30.96 0.49
CA LYS A 125 -23.48 -30.98 1.60
C LYS A 125 -23.29 -32.25 2.40
N MET A 126 -23.13 -32.12 3.72
CA MET A 126 -22.98 -33.27 4.62
C MET A 126 -23.87 -33.10 5.85
N SER A 127 -24.58 -34.16 6.23
CA SER A 127 -25.21 -34.25 7.54
C SER A 127 -24.25 -34.94 8.51
N ALA A 128 -24.24 -34.51 9.76
CA ALA A 128 -23.42 -35.12 10.78
C ALA A 128 -24.14 -35.20 12.12
N VAL A 129 -23.91 -36.32 12.81
CA VAL A 129 -24.27 -36.54 14.21
C VAL A 129 -22.97 -36.77 14.98
N ILE A 130 -22.70 -35.89 15.92
CA ILE A 130 -21.53 -35.93 16.80
C ILE A 130 -22.03 -36.26 18.20
N TYR A 131 -21.67 -37.42 18.72
CA TYR A 131 -22.10 -37.86 20.05
C TYR A 131 -20.89 -37.93 20.98
N SER A 132 -21.01 -37.33 22.17
CA SER A 132 -20.07 -37.53 23.27
C SER A 132 -20.64 -38.52 24.28
N PRO A 133 -20.18 -39.77 24.28
CA PRO A 133 -20.54 -40.77 25.30
C PRO A 133 -20.13 -40.37 26.72
N ASP A 134 -19.02 -39.65 26.91
CA ASP A 134 -18.53 -39.27 28.24
C ASP A 134 -19.34 -38.13 28.85
N CYS A 135 -19.64 -37.12 28.02
CA CYS A 135 -20.32 -35.90 28.46
C CYS A 135 -21.84 -35.96 28.22
N ALA A 136 -22.34 -37.10 27.71
CA ALA A 136 -23.75 -37.41 27.53
C ALA A 136 -24.54 -36.36 26.73
N PHE A 137 -23.93 -35.82 25.67
CA PHE A 137 -24.62 -34.93 24.73
C PHE A 137 -24.35 -35.34 23.29
N PHE A 138 -25.26 -35.00 22.40
CA PHE A 138 -25.05 -35.11 20.95
C PHE A 138 -25.32 -33.77 20.28
N LEU A 139 -24.61 -33.52 19.19
CA LEU A 139 -24.77 -32.40 18.30
C LEU A 139 -25.18 -32.97 16.95
N GLU A 140 -26.24 -32.42 16.39
CA GLU A 140 -26.71 -32.81 15.07
C GLU A 140 -26.74 -31.59 14.16
N THR A 141 -26.35 -31.80 12.91
CA THR A 141 -26.46 -30.77 11.88
C THR A 141 -27.93 -30.54 11.55
N LYS A 142 -28.40 -29.31 11.68
CA LYS A 142 -29.77 -28.95 11.31
C LYS A 142 -29.92 -28.93 9.79
N GLY A 143 -30.92 -29.62 9.27
CA GLY A 143 -31.26 -29.62 7.85
C GLY A 143 -32.47 -30.51 7.54
N GLN A 144 -32.74 -30.72 6.26
CA GLN A 144 -33.86 -31.56 5.82
C GLN A 144 -33.67 -33.03 6.21
N PRO A 145 -34.73 -33.74 6.64
CA PRO A 145 -36.15 -33.39 6.51
C PRO A 145 -36.73 -32.52 7.64
N ASP A 146 -36.04 -32.41 8.78
CA ASP A 146 -36.61 -31.79 9.99
C ASP A 146 -36.70 -30.27 9.91
N PHE A 147 -35.79 -29.64 9.15
CA PHE A 147 -35.77 -28.18 8.93
C PHE A 147 -35.94 -27.85 7.44
N PRO A 148 -36.75 -26.83 7.09
CA PRO A 148 -36.89 -26.37 5.70
C PRO A 148 -35.62 -25.65 5.21
N LEU A 149 -35.39 -25.64 3.90
CA LEU A 149 -34.19 -25.04 3.25
C LEU A 149 -33.96 -23.56 3.57
N GLY A 150 -35.01 -22.81 3.95
CA GLY A 150 -34.89 -21.41 4.33
C GLY A 150 -34.31 -21.19 5.74
N GLU A 151 -34.30 -22.23 6.58
CA GLU A 151 -33.88 -22.14 7.97
C GLU A 151 -32.53 -22.83 8.21
N ALA A 152 -32.31 -24.02 7.65
CA ALA A 152 -31.04 -24.74 7.80
C ALA A 152 -30.80 -25.72 6.63
N ASP A 153 -29.53 -25.87 6.20
CA ASP A 153 -29.15 -26.69 5.04
C ASP A 153 -28.01 -27.70 5.32
N HIS A 154 -28.02 -28.34 6.50
CA HIS A 154 -26.91 -29.15 7.02
C HIS A 154 -25.55 -28.43 6.87
N LEU A 155 -24.42 -29.15 6.91
CA LEU A 155 -23.10 -28.55 6.68
C LEU A 155 -22.88 -28.40 5.18
N VAL A 156 -22.76 -27.15 4.72
CA VAL A 156 -22.43 -26.83 3.33
C VAL A 156 -21.01 -26.30 3.27
N GLY A 157 -20.22 -26.84 2.35
CA GLY A 157 -18.84 -26.45 2.14
C GLY A 157 -18.43 -26.54 0.68
N MET A 158 -17.23 -26.06 0.38
CA MET A 158 -16.61 -26.17 -0.92
C MET A 158 -15.42 -27.12 -0.85
N LYS A 159 -15.15 -27.84 -1.94
CA LYS A 159 -13.99 -28.73 -2.05
C LYS A 159 -12.69 -27.94 -1.96
N THR A 160 -11.66 -28.56 -1.40
CA THR A 160 -10.31 -28.01 -1.24
C THR A 160 -9.69 -27.63 -2.58
N GLU A 161 -9.94 -28.40 -3.64
CA GLU A 161 -9.42 -28.14 -4.98
C GLU A 161 -10.03 -26.87 -5.57
N VAL A 162 -11.35 -26.69 -5.38
CA VAL A 162 -12.09 -25.51 -5.83
C VAL A 162 -11.63 -24.27 -5.07
N HIS A 163 -11.45 -24.38 -3.74
CA HIS A 163 -10.93 -23.29 -2.91
C HIS A 163 -9.53 -22.89 -3.35
N THR A 164 -8.64 -23.86 -3.55
CA THR A 164 -7.29 -23.64 -4.03
C THR A 164 -7.29 -22.95 -5.41
N HIS A 165 -8.16 -23.38 -6.32
CA HIS A 165 -8.31 -22.73 -7.63
C HIS A 165 -8.74 -21.26 -7.49
N GLN A 166 -9.74 -20.96 -6.65
CA GLN A 166 -10.17 -19.59 -6.39
C GLN A 166 -9.04 -18.73 -5.81
N VAL A 167 -8.27 -19.25 -4.84
CA VAL A 167 -7.10 -18.56 -4.28
C VAL A 167 -6.09 -18.23 -5.37
N LYS A 168 -5.76 -19.19 -6.24
CA LYS A 168 -4.84 -19.00 -7.37
C LYS A 168 -5.31 -17.87 -8.30
N THR A 169 -6.59 -17.88 -8.68
CA THR A 169 -7.17 -16.86 -9.56
C THR A 169 -7.08 -15.47 -8.93
N TRP A 170 -7.49 -15.31 -7.66
CA TRP A 170 -7.45 -14.02 -6.99
C TRP A 170 -6.03 -13.51 -6.74
N MET A 171 -5.05 -14.40 -6.48
CA MET A 171 -3.64 -14.02 -6.40
C MET A 171 -3.11 -13.47 -7.74
N LEU A 172 -3.48 -14.09 -8.87
CA LEU A 172 -3.11 -13.59 -10.20
C LEU A 172 -3.78 -12.25 -10.52
N VAL A 173 -5.06 -12.09 -10.19
CA VAL A 173 -5.77 -10.81 -10.33
C VAL A 173 -5.06 -9.73 -9.51
N TYR A 174 -4.64 -10.04 -8.28
CA TYR A 174 -3.91 -9.09 -7.45
C TYR A 174 -2.52 -8.74 -8.04
N ALA A 175 -1.80 -9.72 -8.60
CA ALA A 175 -0.55 -9.45 -9.31
C ALA A 175 -0.76 -8.50 -10.50
N LEU A 176 -1.86 -8.64 -11.26
CA LEU A 176 -2.21 -7.71 -12.34
C LEU A 176 -2.52 -6.30 -11.83
N VAL A 177 -3.20 -6.18 -10.69
CA VAL A 177 -3.45 -4.88 -10.04
C VAL A 177 -2.14 -4.21 -9.66
N VAL A 178 -1.19 -4.95 -9.07
CA VAL A 178 0.15 -4.42 -8.72
C VAL A 178 0.93 -4.01 -9.97
N LEU A 179 0.88 -4.80 -11.06
CA LEU A 179 1.52 -4.42 -12.33
C LEU A 179 0.91 -3.14 -12.93
N ALA A 180 -0.41 -2.96 -12.83
CA ALA A 180 -1.06 -1.72 -13.23
C ALA A 180 -0.61 -0.52 -12.36
N GLN A 181 -0.44 -0.72 -11.05
CA GLN A 181 0.12 0.30 -10.16
C GLN A 181 1.55 0.68 -10.56
N VAL A 182 2.39 -0.31 -10.89
CA VAL A 182 3.77 -0.11 -11.38
C VAL A 182 3.76 0.69 -12.68
N GLN A 183 2.87 0.39 -13.62
CA GLN A 183 2.77 1.11 -14.88
C GLN A 183 2.42 2.59 -14.68
N LEU A 184 1.46 2.89 -13.80
CA LEU A 184 1.10 4.27 -13.45
C LEU A 184 2.28 4.99 -12.78
N LEU A 185 2.97 4.34 -11.84
CA LEU A 185 4.14 4.90 -11.18
C LEU A 185 5.28 5.21 -12.17
N LYS A 186 5.57 4.27 -13.08
CA LYS A 186 6.56 4.46 -14.14
C LYS A 186 6.21 5.63 -15.05
N ASN A 187 4.94 5.79 -15.42
CA ASN A 187 4.50 6.92 -16.24
C ASN A 187 4.68 8.25 -15.47
N GLN A 188 4.29 8.30 -14.20
CA GLN A 188 4.49 9.48 -13.35
C GLN A 188 5.98 9.84 -13.21
N MET A 189 6.86 8.85 -13.05
CA MET A 189 8.31 9.06 -12.99
C MET A 189 8.87 9.66 -14.28
N LYS A 190 8.41 9.19 -15.44
CA LYS A 190 8.85 9.71 -16.75
C LYS A 190 8.46 11.17 -16.94
N GLU A 191 7.27 11.54 -16.51
CA GLU A 191 6.79 12.92 -16.62
C GLU A 191 7.48 13.86 -15.61
N SER A 192 7.90 13.33 -14.46
CA SER A 192 8.50 14.09 -13.36
C SER A 192 10.03 14.12 -13.39
N PHE A 193 10.65 14.09 -14.58
CA PHE A 193 12.09 13.91 -14.73
C PHE A 193 12.93 15.16 -14.40
N THR A 194 12.31 16.34 -14.33
CA THR A 194 13.01 17.60 -14.04
C THR A 194 13.02 17.89 -12.54
N PRO A 195 14.10 18.49 -12.00
CA PRO A 195 14.19 18.81 -10.56
C PRO A 195 13.06 19.74 -10.10
N SER A 196 12.58 20.64 -10.97
CA SER A 196 11.48 21.57 -10.68
C SER A 196 10.11 20.90 -10.57
N THR A 197 9.88 19.79 -11.27
CA THR A 197 8.64 19.00 -11.18
C THR A 197 8.72 17.97 -10.06
N MET A 198 9.86 17.29 -9.94
CA MET A 198 10.16 16.35 -8.87
C MET A 198 10.07 17.00 -7.49
N GLY A 199 10.56 18.24 -7.35
CA GLY A 199 10.45 19.02 -6.12
C GLY A 199 9.01 19.32 -5.67
N ARG A 200 8.00 19.15 -6.53
CA ARG A 200 6.58 19.33 -6.15
C ARG A 200 5.99 18.09 -5.48
N ILE A 201 6.57 16.93 -5.72
CA ILE A 201 6.07 15.64 -5.25
C ILE A 201 6.48 15.40 -3.79
N SER A 202 5.55 14.89 -2.99
CA SER A 202 5.79 14.60 -1.58
C SER A 202 6.49 13.26 -1.41
N PHE A 203 7.69 13.31 -0.81
CA PHE A 203 8.46 12.13 -0.41
C PHE A 203 7.59 11.15 0.39
N TRP A 204 6.84 11.65 1.38
CA TRP A 204 6.01 10.84 2.27
C TRP A 204 4.87 10.09 1.56
N THR A 205 4.27 10.68 0.52
CA THR A 205 3.24 10.01 -0.27
C THR A 205 3.82 8.81 -1.02
N ILE A 206 4.97 8.99 -1.68
CA ILE A 206 5.64 7.90 -2.40
C ILE A 206 6.19 6.84 -1.41
N SER A 207 6.73 7.26 -0.27
CA SER A 207 7.17 6.34 0.80
C SER A 207 6.03 5.49 1.33
N ALA A 208 4.86 6.08 1.62
CA ALA A 208 3.71 5.33 2.13
C ALA A 208 3.25 4.24 1.14
N MET A 209 3.23 4.56 -0.15
CA MET A 209 2.95 3.59 -1.23
C MET A 209 4.00 2.48 -1.28
N ALA A 210 5.29 2.85 -1.28
CA ALA A 210 6.40 1.90 -1.36
C ALA A 210 6.49 0.98 -0.13
N VAL A 211 6.13 1.47 1.06
CA VAL A 211 6.08 0.66 2.29
C VAL A 211 5.05 -0.46 2.16
N VAL A 212 3.82 -0.15 1.74
CA VAL A 212 2.79 -1.18 1.61
C VAL A 212 3.11 -2.16 0.50
N ASP A 213 3.65 -1.68 -0.63
CA ASP A 213 4.10 -2.57 -1.70
C ASP A 213 5.25 -3.48 -1.21
N GLY A 214 6.16 -2.96 -0.38
CA GLY A 214 7.21 -3.74 0.29
C GLY A 214 6.68 -4.76 1.30
N MET A 215 5.61 -4.44 2.03
CA MET A 215 4.91 -5.40 2.90
C MET A 215 4.33 -6.55 2.07
N THR A 216 3.72 -6.25 0.92
CA THR A 216 3.14 -7.28 0.03
C THR A 216 4.22 -8.17 -0.56
N PHE A 217 5.37 -7.61 -0.93
CA PHE A 217 6.55 -8.35 -1.36
C PHE A 217 7.06 -9.28 -0.25
N THR A 218 7.22 -8.77 0.97
CA THR A 218 7.72 -9.55 2.11
C THR A 218 6.78 -10.71 2.46
N ALA A 219 5.47 -10.46 2.46
CA ALA A 219 4.46 -11.48 2.69
C ALA A 219 4.45 -12.57 1.60
N ALA A 220 4.52 -12.17 0.32
CA ALA A 220 4.58 -13.11 -0.80
C ALA A 220 5.88 -13.94 -0.77
N ALA A 221 7.02 -13.32 -0.45
CA ALA A 221 8.31 -13.99 -0.33
C ALA A 221 8.38 -14.97 0.84
N THR A 222 7.68 -14.68 1.94
CA THR A 222 7.57 -15.62 3.06
C THR A 222 6.67 -16.81 2.68
N TRP A 223 5.52 -16.52 2.06
CA TRP A 223 4.53 -17.52 1.70
C TRP A 223 5.01 -18.48 0.59
N VAL A 224 5.78 -18.01 -0.40
CA VAL A 224 6.22 -18.86 -1.54
C VAL A 224 7.01 -20.10 -1.10
N SER A 225 7.71 -20.04 0.03
CA SER A 225 8.50 -21.15 0.57
C SER A 225 7.67 -22.33 1.09
N SER A 226 6.44 -22.09 1.54
CA SER A 226 5.54 -23.11 2.08
C SER A 226 4.37 -23.45 1.14
N ALA A 227 4.17 -22.65 0.09
CA ALA A 227 2.99 -22.70 -0.76
C ALA A 227 3.08 -23.69 -1.91
N ALA A 228 3.17 -25.00 -1.64
CA ALA A 228 3.24 -26.03 -2.69
C ALA A 228 2.09 -25.95 -3.70
N ALA A 229 0.85 -25.73 -3.22
CA ALA A 229 -0.33 -25.68 -4.08
C ALA A 229 -0.48 -24.37 -4.86
N THR A 230 0.01 -23.24 -4.35
CA THR A 230 -0.16 -21.90 -4.96
C THR A 230 1.16 -21.27 -5.43
N TYR A 231 2.22 -22.07 -5.55
CA TYR A 231 3.59 -21.62 -5.84
C TYR A 231 3.69 -20.62 -7.01
N LEU A 232 3.16 -21.00 -8.18
CA LEU A 232 3.30 -20.19 -9.40
C LEU A 232 2.60 -18.81 -9.31
N PRO A 233 1.30 -18.71 -8.91
CA PRO A 233 0.67 -17.42 -8.64
C PRO A 233 1.37 -16.58 -7.58
N THR A 234 1.86 -17.20 -6.51
CA THR A 234 2.56 -16.48 -5.44
C THR A 234 3.88 -15.90 -5.91
N LEU A 235 4.60 -16.61 -6.80
CA LEU A 235 5.82 -16.12 -7.43
C LEU A 235 5.53 -14.94 -8.37
N ALA A 236 4.44 -15.00 -9.15
CA ALA A 236 4.02 -13.89 -10.00
C ALA A 236 3.70 -12.63 -9.16
N LEU A 237 2.98 -12.78 -8.05
CA LEU A 237 2.71 -11.69 -7.11
C LEU A 237 3.98 -11.15 -6.45
N MET A 238 4.90 -12.03 -6.04
CA MET A 238 6.20 -11.66 -5.49
C MET A 238 7.02 -10.85 -6.50
N PHE A 239 7.04 -11.27 -7.77
CA PHE A 239 7.73 -10.53 -8.83
C PHE A 239 7.11 -9.15 -9.09
N ALA A 240 5.78 -9.06 -9.20
CA ALA A 240 5.08 -7.80 -9.41
C ALA A 240 5.31 -6.80 -8.26
N SER A 241 5.22 -7.27 -7.01
CA SER A 241 5.47 -6.47 -5.82
C SER A 241 6.93 -6.06 -5.68
N PHE A 242 7.89 -6.94 -6.05
CA PHE A 242 9.31 -6.59 -6.13
C PHE A 242 9.57 -5.46 -7.13
N LEU A 243 8.97 -5.52 -8.33
CA LEU A 243 9.05 -4.44 -9.31
C LEU A 243 8.46 -3.13 -8.76
N SER A 244 7.32 -3.19 -8.07
CA SER A 244 6.71 -1.99 -7.47
C SER A 244 7.61 -1.36 -6.41
N MET A 245 8.13 -2.18 -5.49
CA MET A 245 9.02 -1.75 -4.42
C MET A 245 10.33 -1.16 -4.95
N THR A 246 10.96 -1.80 -5.94
CA THR A 246 12.23 -1.33 -6.52
C THR A 246 12.07 -0.04 -7.30
N ILE A 247 11.03 0.06 -8.14
CA ILE A 247 10.74 1.28 -8.90
C ILE A 247 10.36 2.43 -7.96
N GLY A 248 9.48 2.18 -6.97
CA GLY A 248 9.13 3.16 -5.94
C GLY A 248 10.32 3.63 -5.12
N GLY A 249 11.20 2.71 -4.70
CA GLY A 249 12.43 3.04 -3.98
C GLY A 249 13.40 3.87 -4.83
N SER A 250 13.56 3.56 -6.12
CA SER A 250 14.39 4.33 -7.04
C SER A 250 13.86 5.75 -7.28
N PHE A 251 12.53 5.90 -7.33
CA PHE A 251 11.90 7.21 -7.43
C PHE A 251 12.13 8.03 -6.17
N LEU A 252 12.00 7.40 -5.01
CA LEU A 252 12.21 8.02 -3.72
C LEU A 252 13.66 8.51 -3.54
N ALA A 253 14.63 7.71 -3.99
CA ALA A 253 16.05 8.07 -3.98
C ALA A 253 16.30 9.34 -4.80
N LYS A 254 15.70 9.44 -5.99
CA LYS A 254 15.81 10.65 -6.81
C LYS A 254 15.09 11.86 -6.19
N ILE A 255 13.95 11.68 -5.52
CA ILE A 255 13.22 12.80 -4.89
C ILE A 255 14.05 13.42 -3.76
N HIS A 256 14.85 12.58 -3.09
CA HIS A 256 15.72 12.99 -1.98
C HIS A 256 17.10 13.48 -2.43
N GLU A 257 17.43 13.39 -3.72
CA GLU A 257 18.71 13.87 -4.23
C GLU A 257 18.79 15.39 -4.07
N PRO A 258 19.75 15.93 -3.29
CA PRO A 258 19.87 17.37 -3.11
C PRO A 258 20.26 18.00 -4.44
N VAL A 259 19.47 18.96 -4.93
CA VAL A 259 19.88 19.81 -6.05
C VAL A 259 21.03 20.68 -5.54
N ILE A 260 22.26 20.27 -5.83
CA ILE A 260 23.45 21.08 -5.59
C ILE A 260 23.41 22.19 -6.64
N VAL A 261 22.95 23.37 -6.24
CA VAL A 261 23.26 24.60 -6.96
C VAL A 261 24.68 24.97 -6.52
N PRO A 262 25.70 24.92 -7.39
CA PRO A 262 27.01 25.45 -7.06
C PRO A 262 26.79 26.89 -6.62
N SER A 263 27.23 27.26 -5.41
CA SER A 263 27.14 28.66 -5.05
C SER A 263 28.13 29.41 -5.94
N ASP A 264 27.76 30.58 -6.46
CA ASP A 264 28.68 31.40 -7.26
C ASP A 264 29.97 31.72 -6.47
N GLN A 265 29.92 31.64 -5.12
CA GLN A 265 31.06 31.77 -4.23
C GLN A 265 32.09 30.62 -4.36
N ASP A 266 31.66 29.42 -4.74
CA ASP A 266 32.56 28.28 -4.98
C ASP A 266 33.35 28.49 -6.28
N VAL A 267 32.73 29.13 -7.28
CA VAL A 267 33.38 29.49 -8.55
C VAL A 267 34.39 30.61 -8.33
N ASP A 268 34.05 31.63 -7.54
CA ASP A 268 34.97 32.71 -7.17
C ASP A 268 36.15 32.22 -6.32
N ALA A 269 35.93 31.25 -5.43
CA ALA A 269 36.98 30.61 -4.64
C ALA A 269 37.94 29.77 -5.50
N GLU A 270 37.42 29.08 -6.53
CA GLU A 270 38.21 28.29 -7.47
C GLU A 270 39.02 29.19 -8.45
N ILE A 271 38.47 30.34 -8.86
CA ILE A 271 39.17 31.37 -9.64
C ILE A 271 40.25 32.06 -8.79
N ALA A 272 39.96 32.37 -7.52
CA ALA A 272 40.93 32.94 -6.59
C ALA A 272 42.08 31.98 -6.26
N ALA A 273 41.78 30.69 -6.08
CA ALA A 273 42.78 29.65 -5.87
C ALA A 273 43.67 29.43 -7.12
N SER A 274 43.09 29.54 -8.32
CA SER A 274 43.82 29.44 -9.60
C SER A 274 44.66 30.69 -9.90
N GLY A 275 44.24 31.86 -9.43
CA GLY A 275 44.98 33.13 -9.57
C GLY A 275 46.11 33.33 -8.54
N ALA A 276 46.10 32.59 -7.44
CA ALA A 276 47.08 32.74 -6.35
C ALA A 276 48.43 32.05 -6.58
N SER A 277 48.62 31.35 -7.71
CA SER A 277 49.87 30.60 -7.99
C SER A 277 50.99 31.44 -8.61
N ALA A 278 50.82 32.76 -8.77
CA ALA A 278 51.85 33.65 -9.31
C ALA A 278 51.96 34.93 -8.48
N VAL A 279 52.86 34.98 -7.49
CA VAL A 279 53.74 36.11 -7.10
C VAL A 279 54.50 35.74 -5.80
N PRO A 280 55.81 36.06 -5.64
CA PRO A 280 56.59 35.71 -4.46
C PRO A 280 56.29 36.61 -3.25
N ARG A 281 56.29 36.00 -2.07
CA ARG A 281 55.99 36.59 -0.75
C ARG A 281 57.20 37.35 -0.18
N THR A 282 57.04 38.64 0.15
CA THR A 282 57.95 39.40 1.03
C THR A 282 57.18 40.24 2.07
N LEU A 283 57.53 39.98 3.33
CA LEU A 283 57.51 40.80 4.57
C LEU A 283 56.27 41.65 4.97
N ALA A 284 55.83 41.44 6.22
CA ALA A 284 54.70 42.03 6.95
C ALA A 284 54.89 43.54 7.31
N PRO A 285 53.89 44.29 7.86
CA PRO A 285 53.39 44.07 9.24
C PRO A 285 51.88 44.32 9.50
N MET A 286 51.48 43.91 10.71
CA MET A 286 50.18 44.03 11.40
C MET A 286 49.50 45.42 11.35
N ALA A 287 48.17 45.44 11.21
CA ALA A 287 47.27 46.36 11.95
C ALA A 287 45.78 45.92 11.88
N SER A 288 45.20 45.67 13.07
CA SER A 288 43.83 45.92 13.54
C SER A 288 42.60 45.72 12.63
N SER A 289 41.67 44.85 13.04
CA SER A 289 40.29 45.25 13.43
C SER A 289 39.40 44.06 13.84
N SER A 290 38.71 44.26 14.97
CA SER A 290 37.39 43.72 15.42
C SER A 290 37.16 42.22 15.66
N PRO A 291 36.49 41.85 16.78
CA PRO A 291 36.01 40.50 17.07
C PRO A 291 34.62 40.26 16.46
N ASP A 292 34.27 38.98 16.34
CA ASP A 292 32.91 38.44 16.18
C ASP A 292 32.22 38.56 14.81
N SER A 293 32.41 37.52 14.00
CA SER A 293 31.33 36.90 13.20
C SER A 293 31.70 35.45 12.87
N ASN A 294 31.76 34.60 13.90
CA ASN A 294 31.65 33.16 13.73
C ASN A 294 30.17 32.79 13.51
N ASP A 295 29.61 33.17 12.35
CA ASP A 295 28.38 32.56 11.83
C ASP A 295 28.75 31.56 10.73
N ALA A 296 29.64 30.63 11.07
CA ALA A 296 29.72 29.36 10.38
C ALA A 296 28.47 28.55 10.75
N HIS A 297 27.35 28.80 10.06
CA HIS A 297 26.22 27.88 10.08
C HIS A 297 26.77 26.49 9.74
N PRO A 298 26.64 25.47 10.62
CA PRO A 298 27.09 24.13 10.29
C PRO A 298 26.37 23.71 9.00
N PRO A 299 27.06 23.08 8.03
CA PRO A 299 26.40 22.60 6.83
C PRO A 299 25.22 21.74 7.27
N ARG A 300 24.02 22.13 6.85
CA ARG A 300 22.78 21.45 7.20
C ARG A 300 22.89 20.02 6.69
N GLN A 301 23.30 19.09 7.56
CA GLN A 301 23.48 17.69 7.22
C GLN A 301 22.10 17.14 6.83
N THR A 302 21.83 17.07 5.54
CA THR A 302 20.66 16.35 5.03
C THR A 302 20.85 14.89 5.40
N PRO A 303 19.89 14.26 6.11
CA PRO A 303 20.02 12.86 6.49
C PRO A 303 20.25 12.02 5.24
N THR A 304 21.17 11.06 5.33
CA THR A 304 21.43 10.15 4.21
C THR A 304 20.16 9.37 3.87
N PHE A 305 19.96 9.04 2.60
CA PHE A 305 18.78 8.28 2.15
C PHE A 305 18.57 6.99 2.97
N GLN A 306 19.66 6.30 3.33
CA GLN A 306 19.63 5.09 4.16
C GLN A 306 19.10 5.35 5.59
N ALA A 307 19.44 6.49 6.19
CA ALA A 307 18.96 6.87 7.52
C ALA A 307 17.44 7.13 7.54
N MET A 308 16.85 7.49 6.40
CA MET A 308 15.40 7.64 6.26
C MET A 308 14.69 6.31 6.00
N VAL A 309 15.25 5.44 5.18
CA VAL A 309 14.62 4.16 4.77
C VAL A 309 14.57 3.14 5.91
N GLY A 310 15.60 3.06 6.76
CA GLY A 310 15.69 2.08 7.85
C GLY A 310 14.47 2.07 8.79
N PRO A 311 14.06 3.22 9.36
CA PRO A 311 12.87 3.31 10.20
C PRO A 311 11.57 2.85 9.53
N PHE A 312 11.39 3.12 8.23
CA PHE A 312 10.21 2.66 7.50
C PHE A 312 10.17 1.14 7.34
N ILE A 313 11.32 0.51 7.10
CA ILE A 313 11.41 -0.96 7.02
C ILE A 313 11.06 -1.57 8.38
N LEU A 314 11.60 -1.03 9.48
CA LEU A 314 11.27 -1.50 10.83
C LEU A 314 9.79 -1.31 11.16
N PHE A 315 9.22 -0.15 10.82
CA PHE A 315 7.80 0.12 10.97
C PHE A 315 6.94 -0.87 10.17
N SER A 316 7.30 -1.13 8.91
CA SER A 316 6.66 -2.11 8.04
C SER A 316 6.66 -3.53 8.61
N LEU A 317 7.81 -3.98 9.14
CA LEU A 317 7.94 -5.29 9.78
C LEU A 317 7.11 -5.37 11.06
N CYS A 318 7.10 -4.32 11.88
CA CYS A 318 6.29 -4.24 13.09
C CYS A 318 4.78 -4.34 12.77
N ILE A 319 4.29 -3.57 11.80
CA ILE A 319 2.89 -3.64 11.37
C ILE A 319 2.56 -5.02 10.81
N SER A 320 3.45 -5.62 10.02
CA SER A 320 3.25 -6.98 9.48
C SER A 320 3.16 -8.03 10.59
N PHE A 321 4.02 -7.93 11.60
CA PHE A 321 3.98 -8.80 12.78
C PHE A 321 2.69 -8.63 13.58
N LEU A 322 2.27 -7.38 13.84
CA LEU A 322 1.01 -7.10 14.52
C LEU A 322 -0.20 -7.60 13.73
N ALA A 323 -0.17 -7.50 12.39
CA ALA A 323 -1.23 -8.03 11.54
C ALA A 323 -1.36 -9.55 11.65
N ILE A 324 -0.24 -10.29 11.68
CA ILE A 324 -0.24 -11.74 11.90
C ILE A 324 -0.76 -12.07 13.31
N SER A 325 -0.23 -11.38 14.34
CA SER A 325 -0.66 -11.54 15.73
C SER A 325 -2.15 -11.24 15.92
N SER A 326 -2.70 -10.29 15.16
CA SER A 326 -4.11 -9.90 15.27
C SER A 326 -5.09 -11.05 14.99
N SER A 327 -4.65 -12.11 14.32
CA SER A 327 -5.48 -13.30 14.06
C SER A 327 -5.92 -14.02 15.35
N THR A 328 -5.15 -13.90 16.43
CA THR A 328 -5.46 -14.50 17.74
C THR A 328 -6.22 -13.54 18.67
N TRP A 329 -6.43 -12.29 18.26
CA TRP A 329 -7.10 -11.28 19.09
C TRP A 329 -8.62 -11.45 19.05
N TYR A 330 -9.28 -10.85 20.06
CA TYR A 330 -10.73 -10.74 20.05
C TYR A 330 -11.25 -10.07 18.76
N PRO A 331 -12.37 -10.55 18.18
CA PRO A 331 -12.84 -10.06 16.87
C PRO A 331 -13.00 -8.54 16.77
N ARG A 332 -13.45 -7.88 17.83
CA ARG A 332 -13.60 -6.42 17.87
C ARG A 332 -12.26 -5.68 17.82
N ALA A 333 -11.28 -6.14 18.59
CA ALA A 333 -9.95 -5.55 18.63
C ALA A 333 -9.22 -5.73 17.29
N ARG A 334 -9.31 -6.95 16.71
CA ARG A 334 -8.79 -7.24 15.37
C ARG A 334 -9.43 -6.35 14.30
N SER A 335 -10.76 -6.23 14.31
CA SER A 335 -11.49 -5.39 13.34
C SER A 335 -11.09 -3.92 13.45
N LEU A 336 -10.97 -3.39 14.68
CA LEU A 336 -10.52 -2.01 14.91
C LEU A 336 -9.10 -1.79 14.38
N PHE A 337 -8.16 -2.69 14.71
CA PHE A 337 -6.78 -2.62 14.23
C PHE A 337 -6.70 -2.63 12.70
N LEU A 338 -7.36 -3.59 12.04
CA LEU A 338 -7.35 -3.70 10.57
C LEU A 338 -8.00 -2.48 9.90
N ASN A 339 -9.11 -1.98 10.46
CA ASN A 339 -9.75 -0.77 9.96
C ASN A 339 -8.87 0.48 10.12
N LEU A 340 -8.12 0.60 11.23
CA LEU A 340 -7.15 1.69 11.43
C LEU A 340 -5.98 1.59 10.45
N CYS A 341 -5.45 0.39 10.21
CA CYS A 341 -4.41 0.18 9.21
C CYS A 341 -4.90 0.51 7.78
N ALA A 342 -6.11 0.07 7.43
CA ALA A 342 -6.73 0.38 6.13
C ALA A 342 -6.98 1.89 5.97
N PHE A 343 -7.46 2.56 7.02
CA PHE A 343 -7.65 4.02 7.02
C PHE A 343 -6.32 4.77 6.85
N ALA A 344 -5.28 4.37 7.58
CA ALA A 344 -3.95 4.95 7.47
C ALA A 344 -3.36 4.74 6.06
N TYR A 345 -3.50 3.53 5.50
CA TYR A 345 -3.07 3.21 4.14
C TYR A 345 -3.79 4.06 3.08
N LEU A 346 -5.12 4.19 3.19
CA LEU A 346 -5.94 4.95 2.25
C LEU A 346 -5.84 6.47 2.43
N SER A 347 -5.08 6.95 3.43
CA SER A 347 -4.73 8.35 3.64
C SER A 347 -3.51 8.82 2.82
N LEU A 348 -3.21 8.11 1.72
CA LEU A 348 -2.01 8.28 0.90
C LEU A 348 -1.82 9.68 0.28
N TRP A 349 -2.88 10.48 0.14
CA TRP A 349 -2.80 11.82 -0.45
C TRP A 349 -2.59 12.94 0.57
N LEU A 350 -2.81 12.70 1.88
CA LEU A 350 -2.62 13.74 2.90
C LEU A 350 -1.22 14.38 2.86
N PRO A 351 -0.11 13.63 2.73
CA PRO A 351 1.20 14.26 2.68
C PRO A 351 1.43 15.09 1.41
N GLN A 352 0.73 14.80 0.32
CA GLN A 352 0.76 15.61 -0.90
C GLN A 352 -0.06 16.89 -0.75
N ILE A 353 -1.27 16.79 -0.17
CA ILE A 353 -2.13 17.94 0.15
C ILE A 353 -1.38 18.94 1.04
N TYR A 354 -0.72 18.42 2.08
CA TYR A 354 0.11 19.24 2.97
C TYR A 354 1.27 19.91 2.21
N ARG A 355 2.00 19.15 1.37
CA ARG A 355 3.12 19.70 0.61
C ARG A 355 2.68 20.78 -0.37
N ASN A 356 1.59 20.56 -1.10
CA ASN A 356 1.02 21.56 -2.02
C ASN A 356 0.76 22.88 -1.29
N THR A 357 0.16 22.80 -0.10
CA THR A 357 -0.12 23.95 0.77
C THR A 357 1.16 24.66 1.20
N ALA A 358 2.11 23.90 1.78
CA ALA A 358 3.34 24.44 2.35
C ALA A 358 4.25 25.08 1.29
N ARG A 359 4.37 24.45 0.11
CA ARG A 359 5.23 24.91 -0.99
C ARG A 359 4.52 25.77 -2.03
N ASN A 360 3.23 26.06 -1.82
CA ASN A 360 2.37 26.78 -2.79
C ASN A 360 2.49 26.24 -4.23
N CYS A 361 2.49 24.91 -4.39
CA CYS A 361 2.71 24.25 -5.68
C CYS A 361 1.39 23.72 -6.26
N ARG A 362 1.17 23.95 -7.56
CA ARG A 362 0.08 23.36 -8.35
C ARG A 362 0.60 22.25 -9.26
N ARG A 363 -0.29 21.33 -9.65
CA ARG A 363 -0.01 20.25 -10.63
C ARG A 363 1.23 19.42 -10.27
N ALA A 364 1.27 18.91 -9.04
CA ALA A 364 2.38 18.08 -8.58
C ALA A 364 2.32 16.64 -9.14
N LEU A 365 1.12 16.10 -9.31
CA LEU A 365 0.88 14.72 -9.77
C LEU A 365 -0.13 14.74 -10.92
N HIS A 366 0.02 13.81 -11.85
CA HIS A 366 -0.92 13.68 -12.96
C HIS A 366 -2.24 13.04 -12.50
N TRP A 367 -3.37 13.50 -13.04
CA TRP A 367 -4.70 13.01 -12.63
C TRP A 367 -4.90 11.51 -12.92
N GLN A 368 -4.32 10.99 -13.99
CA GLN A 368 -4.35 9.55 -14.26
C GLN A 368 -3.62 8.76 -13.17
N PHE A 369 -2.53 9.30 -12.63
CA PHE A 369 -1.82 8.68 -11.51
C PHE A 369 -2.64 8.78 -10.23
N VAL A 370 -3.19 9.95 -9.91
CA VAL A 370 -3.99 10.15 -8.68
C VAL A 370 -5.24 9.27 -8.65
N VAL A 371 -6.06 9.31 -9.71
CA VAL A 371 -7.29 8.50 -9.78
C VAL A 371 -6.95 7.02 -9.92
N GLY A 372 -6.00 6.68 -10.79
CA GLY A 372 -5.61 5.29 -11.04
C GLY A 372 -5.03 4.60 -9.81
N GLN A 373 -4.10 5.24 -9.09
CA GLN A 373 -3.57 4.69 -7.83
C GLN A 373 -4.66 4.56 -6.77
N SER A 374 -5.54 5.54 -6.64
CA SER A 374 -6.64 5.49 -5.67
C SER A 374 -7.56 4.29 -5.92
N VAL A 375 -7.98 4.08 -7.17
CA VAL A 375 -8.85 2.95 -7.55
C VAL A 375 -8.12 1.62 -7.34
N LEU A 376 -6.91 1.47 -7.91
CA LEU A 376 -6.16 0.20 -7.83
C LEU A 376 -5.79 -0.18 -6.40
N ARG A 377 -5.54 0.79 -5.51
CA ARG A 377 -5.23 0.55 -4.10
C ARG A 377 -6.47 0.28 -3.26
N LEU A 378 -7.64 0.73 -3.70
CA LEU A 378 -8.92 0.44 -3.04
C LEU A 378 -9.42 -0.98 -3.37
N LEU A 379 -9.07 -1.55 -4.54
CA LEU A 379 -9.56 -2.88 -4.97
C LEU A 379 -9.30 -4.03 -3.97
N PRO A 380 -8.09 -4.22 -3.41
CA PRO A 380 -7.87 -5.28 -2.42
C PRO A 380 -8.70 -5.09 -1.15
N VAL A 381 -8.87 -3.84 -0.71
CA VAL A 381 -9.71 -3.49 0.44
C VAL A 381 -11.19 -3.78 0.12
N ALA A 382 -11.65 -3.41 -1.07
CA ALA A 382 -13.01 -3.68 -1.53
C ALA A 382 -13.34 -5.17 -1.49
N TYR A 383 -12.42 -6.02 -1.98
CA TYR A 383 -12.62 -7.47 -1.98
C TYR A 383 -12.86 -8.02 -0.57
N PHE A 384 -11.98 -7.72 0.39
CA PHE A 384 -12.09 -8.27 1.75
C PHE A 384 -13.21 -7.63 2.60
N TRP A 385 -13.55 -6.36 2.37
CA TRP A 385 -14.59 -5.69 3.17
C TRP A 385 -16.01 -5.87 2.63
N THR A 386 -16.20 -6.26 1.36
CA THR A 386 -17.54 -6.37 0.75
C THR A 386 -17.95 -7.80 0.39
N ASN A 387 -17.00 -8.66 0.01
CA ASN A 387 -17.29 -10.02 -0.43
C ASN A 387 -17.39 -10.99 0.77
N GLU A 388 -18.60 -11.49 1.03
CA GLU A 388 -18.87 -12.44 2.11
C GLU A 388 -18.21 -13.80 1.85
N ASP A 389 -18.21 -14.23 0.57
CA ASP A 389 -17.57 -15.47 0.11
C ASP A 389 -16.11 -15.21 -0.32
N ASN A 390 -15.34 -14.52 0.52
CA ASN A 390 -13.91 -14.32 0.26
C ASN A 390 -13.10 -15.58 0.62
N PHE A 391 -12.02 -15.84 -0.10
CA PHE A 391 -11.22 -17.06 0.11
C PHE A 391 -10.57 -17.19 1.50
N LEU A 392 -10.46 -16.10 2.28
CA LEU A 392 -9.97 -16.14 3.67
C LEU A 392 -11.11 -16.29 4.69
N TYR A 393 -12.37 -16.33 4.25
CA TYR A 393 -13.56 -16.29 5.09
C TYR A 393 -13.50 -15.18 6.16
N ALA A 394 -12.86 -14.06 5.80
CA ALA A 394 -12.74 -12.89 6.65
C ALA A 394 -14.13 -12.25 6.83
N ARG A 395 -14.41 -11.75 8.04
CA ARG A 395 -15.65 -11.01 8.29
C ARG A 395 -15.63 -9.70 7.51
N THR A 396 -16.72 -9.43 6.79
CA THR A 396 -16.92 -8.21 6.01
C THR A 396 -17.40 -7.06 6.89
N ASP A 397 -17.01 -5.84 6.53
CA ASP A 397 -17.42 -4.60 7.20
C ASP A 397 -17.77 -3.54 6.14
N ARG A 398 -18.94 -3.74 5.51
CA ARG A 398 -19.46 -2.84 4.46
C ARG A 398 -19.53 -1.37 4.87
N PRO A 399 -19.99 -0.97 6.08
CA PRO A 399 -20.04 0.45 6.44
C PRO A 399 -18.62 1.07 6.54
N ALA A 400 -17.63 0.34 7.06
CA ALA A 400 -16.25 0.81 7.04
C ALA A 400 -15.74 1.04 5.61
N PHE A 401 -16.08 0.15 4.66
CA PHE A 401 -15.70 0.32 3.26
C PHE A 401 -16.31 1.57 2.60
N VAL A 402 -17.59 1.87 2.89
CA VAL A 402 -18.23 3.11 2.41
C VAL A 402 -17.50 4.33 2.97
N LEU A 403 -17.12 4.30 4.25
CA LEU A 403 -16.33 5.37 4.88
C LEU A 403 -14.95 5.52 4.22
N PHE A 404 -14.28 4.43 3.87
CA PHE A 404 -13.01 4.46 3.13
C PHE A 404 -13.16 5.07 1.73
N CYS A 405 -14.21 4.71 1.00
CA CYS A 405 -14.51 5.30 -0.31
C CYS A 405 -14.75 6.81 -0.19
N ALA A 406 -15.57 7.22 0.78
CA ALA A 406 -15.85 8.63 1.05
C ALA A 406 -14.57 9.39 1.45
N TRP A 407 -13.71 8.78 2.26
CA TRP A 407 -12.45 9.37 2.70
C TRP A 407 -11.46 9.60 1.55
N VAL A 408 -11.27 8.61 0.69
CA VAL A 408 -10.42 8.75 -0.52
C VAL A 408 -11.00 9.80 -1.46
N TRP A 409 -12.33 9.82 -1.63
CA TRP A 409 -13.00 10.82 -2.46
C TRP A 409 -12.79 12.25 -1.94
N ILE A 410 -12.91 12.46 -0.62
CA ILE A 410 -12.64 13.76 0.01
C ILE A 410 -11.20 14.21 -0.27
N GLN A 411 -10.21 13.32 -0.14
CA GLN A 411 -8.82 13.65 -0.45
C GLN A 411 -8.63 14.08 -1.92
N ILE A 412 -9.26 13.36 -2.86
CA ILE A 412 -9.21 13.69 -4.29
C ILE A 412 -9.88 15.05 -4.57
N LEU A 413 -11.02 15.34 -3.94
CA LEU A 413 -11.70 16.63 -4.06
C LEU A 413 -10.84 17.78 -3.52
N VAL A 414 -10.14 17.58 -2.40
CA VAL A 414 -9.21 18.58 -1.84
C VAL A 414 -8.05 18.82 -2.79
N LEU A 415 -7.45 17.77 -3.36
CA LEU A 415 -6.40 17.93 -4.38
C LEU A 415 -6.91 18.69 -5.63
N ALA A 416 -8.15 18.44 -6.05
CA ALA A 416 -8.78 19.13 -7.18
C ALA A 416 -9.00 20.61 -6.86
N ALA A 417 -9.49 20.92 -5.66
CA ALA A 417 -9.66 22.28 -5.18
C ALA A 417 -8.32 23.03 -5.09
N GLN A 418 -7.24 22.36 -4.65
CA GLN A 418 -5.89 22.93 -4.61
C GLN A 418 -5.34 23.28 -6.00
N GLU A 419 -5.73 22.55 -7.04
CA GLU A 419 -5.34 22.86 -8.42
C GLU A 419 -6.14 24.03 -9.02
N VAL A 420 -7.47 24.04 -8.81
CA VAL A 420 -8.38 25.02 -9.43
C VAL A 420 -8.36 26.37 -8.70
N VAL A 421 -8.60 26.35 -7.38
CA VAL A 421 -8.70 27.59 -6.58
C VAL A 421 -7.31 28.06 -6.14
N GLY A 422 -6.49 27.10 -5.74
CA GLY A 422 -5.10 27.32 -5.39
C GLY A 422 -4.66 26.52 -4.17
N PRO A 423 -3.34 26.29 -3.98
CA PRO A 423 -2.84 25.34 -2.99
C PRO A 423 -3.13 25.73 -1.54
N ARG A 424 -3.31 27.03 -1.26
CA ARG A 424 -3.61 27.59 0.07
C ARG A 424 -5.09 27.89 0.29
N PHE A 425 -5.97 27.29 -0.52
CA PHE A 425 -7.41 27.45 -0.35
C PHE A 425 -7.85 27.02 1.06
N GLY A 426 -8.51 27.92 1.78
CA GLY A 426 -9.01 27.68 3.15
C GLY A 426 -7.93 27.74 4.24
N VAL A 427 -6.72 28.18 3.95
CA VAL A 427 -5.62 28.26 4.93
C VAL A 427 -5.45 29.70 5.41
N PRO A 428 -5.49 29.96 6.73
CA PRO A 428 -5.31 31.30 7.28
C PRO A 428 -3.92 31.90 6.95
N PRO A 429 -3.82 33.22 6.74
CA PRO A 429 -2.53 33.90 6.60
C PRO A 429 -1.70 33.68 7.88
N GLY A 430 -0.44 33.24 7.71
CA GLY A 430 0.49 32.94 8.81
C GLY A 430 0.68 31.46 9.16
N TRP A 431 -0.18 30.55 8.66
CA TRP A 431 0.00 29.10 8.86
C TRP A 431 0.99 28.46 7.88
N THR A 432 1.32 29.18 6.82
CA THR A 432 2.27 28.75 5.79
C THR A 432 3.36 29.79 5.66
N PRO A 433 4.62 29.38 5.37
CA PRO A 433 5.68 30.32 5.05
C PRO A 433 5.27 31.18 3.85
N ASP A 434 5.70 32.44 3.80
CA ASP A 434 5.40 33.32 2.68
C ASP A 434 5.96 32.72 1.39
N ALA A 435 5.16 32.79 0.32
CA ALA A 435 5.61 32.32 -0.98
C ALA A 435 6.65 33.31 -1.51
N TRP A 436 7.73 32.81 -2.12
CA TRP A 436 8.72 33.67 -2.73
C TRP A 436 8.09 34.43 -3.90
N ASP A 437 8.12 35.76 -3.83
CA ASP A 437 7.66 36.62 -4.91
C ASP A 437 8.78 36.78 -5.94
N TYR A 438 8.60 36.18 -7.11
CA TYR A 438 9.52 36.30 -8.24
C TYR A 438 9.40 37.66 -8.96
N HIS A 439 8.39 38.46 -8.62
CA HIS A 439 8.14 39.79 -9.17
C HIS A 439 8.07 40.84 -8.06
N PRO A 440 9.15 40.98 -7.25
CA PRO A 440 9.14 41.95 -6.18
C PRO A 440 9.04 43.36 -6.75
N VAL A 441 8.39 44.23 -5.99
CA VAL A 441 8.45 45.67 -6.23
C VAL A 441 9.88 46.12 -5.89
N LEU A 442 10.60 46.66 -6.87
CA LEU A 442 11.97 47.11 -6.71
C LEU A 442 11.98 48.53 -6.13
N PRO A 443 12.53 48.76 -4.93
CA PRO A 443 12.74 50.11 -4.42
C PRO A 443 13.95 50.75 -5.09
N ILE A 444 13.77 51.92 -5.70
CA ILE A 444 14.83 52.70 -6.36
C ILE A 444 14.80 54.12 -5.80
N ASP A 445 15.94 54.70 -5.48
CA ASP A 445 15.97 56.08 -5.01
C ASP A 445 15.87 57.07 -6.17
N CYS A 446 14.90 57.98 -6.11
CA CYS A 446 14.81 59.04 -7.11
C CYS A 446 15.88 60.11 -6.86
N ALA A 447 16.82 60.30 -7.80
CA ALA A 447 17.92 61.25 -7.59
C ALA A 447 17.50 62.74 -7.50
N ILE A 448 16.25 63.07 -7.85
CA ILE A 448 15.70 64.44 -7.79
C ILE A 448 15.17 64.77 -6.39
N CYS A 449 14.28 63.93 -5.83
CA CYS A 449 13.67 64.16 -4.52
C CYS A 449 14.31 63.37 -3.37
N ARG A 450 15.14 62.35 -3.68
CA ARG A 450 15.75 61.41 -2.73
C ARG A 450 14.77 60.57 -1.91
N GLU A 451 13.56 60.39 -2.41
CA GLU A 451 12.58 59.47 -1.85
C GLU A 451 12.55 58.16 -2.63
N VAL A 452 12.13 57.09 -1.94
CA VAL A 452 12.03 55.73 -2.49
C VAL A 452 10.90 55.68 -3.51
N LEU A 453 11.24 55.26 -4.73
CA LEU A 453 10.33 54.98 -5.82
C LEU A 453 10.14 53.48 -5.98
N GLU A 454 8.91 53.03 -5.85
CA GLU A 454 8.53 51.63 -6.02
C GLU A 454 8.25 51.30 -7.49
N VAL A 455 9.10 50.48 -8.10
CA VAL A 455 8.98 50.08 -9.51
C VAL A 455 8.56 48.61 -9.60
N PRO A 456 7.31 48.31 -10.02
CA PRO A 456 6.88 46.94 -10.22
C PRO A 456 7.51 46.34 -11.48
N VAL A 457 8.04 45.13 -11.37
CA VAL A 457 8.54 44.36 -12.51
C VAL A 457 7.36 43.74 -13.26
N LEU A 458 6.87 44.42 -14.29
CA LEU A 458 5.77 43.92 -15.11
C LEU A 458 6.33 43.04 -16.24
N THR A 459 6.04 41.73 -16.21
CA THR A 459 6.31 40.88 -17.37
C THR A 459 5.20 41.07 -18.41
N GLY A 460 5.52 40.95 -19.71
CA GLY A 460 4.57 41.21 -20.80
C GLY A 460 3.36 40.25 -20.86
N ARG A 461 3.16 39.38 -19.87
CA ARG A 461 2.18 38.28 -19.89
C ARG A 461 1.18 38.29 -18.71
N ASP A 462 1.30 39.23 -17.78
CA ASP A 462 0.46 39.27 -16.57
C ASP A 462 -0.89 39.97 -16.84
N GLU A 463 -1.90 39.18 -17.20
CA GLU A 463 -3.29 39.63 -17.43
C GLU A 463 -3.98 40.05 -16.11
N GLU A 464 -3.66 39.43 -14.98
CA GLU A 464 -4.32 39.63 -13.67
C GLU A 464 -3.94 40.95 -12.98
N GLY A 465 -2.83 41.59 -13.39
CA GLY A 465 -2.33 42.86 -12.84
C GLY A 465 -2.66 44.09 -13.68
N ARG A 466 -3.45 43.98 -14.77
CA ARG A 466 -3.61 45.06 -15.77
C ARG A 466 -4.04 46.40 -15.18
N VAL A 467 -4.91 46.43 -14.17
CA VAL A 467 -5.40 47.69 -13.61
C VAL A 467 -4.35 48.33 -12.70
N ALA A 468 -3.81 47.58 -11.74
CA ALA A 468 -2.77 48.06 -10.82
C ALA A 468 -1.45 48.42 -11.54
N GLY A 469 -1.04 47.60 -12.52
CA GLY A 469 0.17 47.83 -13.32
C GLY A 469 0.06 49.03 -14.26
N VAL A 470 -1.14 49.36 -14.77
CA VAL A 470 -1.37 50.57 -15.57
C VAL A 470 -1.27 51.83 -14.72
N PHE A 471 -1.78 51.81 -13.47
CA PHE A 471 -1.61 52.93 -12.55
C PHE A 471 -0.17 53.07 -12.06
N ALA A 472 0.52 51.96 -11.79
CA ALA A 472 1.91 52.00 -11.35
C ALA A 472 2.88 52.53 -12.42
N ARG A 473 2.62 52.25 -13.70
CA ARG A 473 3.38 52.83 -14.83
C ARG A 473 3.27 54.34 -14.94
N ARG A 474 2.29 54.98 -14.29
CA ARG A 474 2.17 56.45 -14.24
C ARG A 474 2.99 57.08 -13.13
N LEU A 475 3.50 56.30 -12.17
CA LEU A 475 4.22 56.80 -11.01
C LEU A 475 5.72 57.02 -11.30
N TYR A 476 6.26 56.36 -12.33
CA TYR A 476 7.66 56.48 -12.72
C TYR A 476 7.83 56.70 -14.22
N MET A 477 8.93 57.37 -14.59
CA MET A 477 9.41 57.51 -15.96
C MET A 477 10.80 56.93 -16.10
N VAL A 478 11.06 56.30 -17.24
CA VAL A 478 12.37 55.79 -17.62
C VAL A 478 12.88 56.62 -18.79
N THR A 479 14.05 57.24 -18.62
CA THR A 479 14.69 58.03 -19.68
C THR A 479 15.31 57.13 -20.76
N PRO A 480 15.64 57.64 -21.95
CA PRO A 480 16.35 56.86 -22.98
C PRO A 480 17.69 56.29 -22.50
N CYS A 481 18.35 56.97 -21.57
CA CYS A 481 19.56 56.49 -20.89
C CYS A 481 19.30 55.49 -19.74
N ARG A 482 18.06 54.99 -19.59
CA ARG A 482 17.60 53.99 -18.59
C ARG A 482 17.65 54.42 -17.13
N HIS A 483 17.75 55.72 -16.85
CA HIS A 483 17.57 56.23 -15.49
C HIS A 483 16.08 56.36 -15.16
N ILE A 484 15.72 56.05 -13.91
CA ILE A 484 14.34 55.97 -13.46
C ILE A 484 14.07 57.04 -12.41
N PHE A 485 12.96 57.77 -12.55
CA PHE A 485 12.56 58.84 -11.65
C PHE A 485 11.04 58.83 -11.44
N HIS A 486 10.56 59.49 -10.38
CA HIS A 486 9.14 59.82 -10.28
C HIS A 486 8.71 60.67 -11.49
N THR A 487 7.53 60.39 -12.03
CA THR A 487 6.96 61.13 -13.16
C THR A 487 6.91 62.63 -12.87
N THR A 488 6.40 63.01 -11.69
CA THR A 488 6.28 64.42 -11.26
C THR A 488 7.64 65.12 -11.12
N CYS A 489 8.66 64.41 -10.64
CA CYS A 489 10.00 64.95 -10.49
C CYS A 489 10.66 65.19 -11.85
N LEU A 490 10.56 64.23 -12.77
CA LEU A 490 11.19 64.37 -14.09
C LEU A 490 10.47 65.41 -14.95
N GLU A 491 9.14 65.46 -14.94
CA GLU A 491 8.37 66.51 -15.62
C GLU A 491 8.73 67.90 -15.09
N GLY A 492 8.87 68.05 -13.77
CA GLY A 492 9.32 69.29 -13.16
C GLY A 492 10.71 69.71 -13.62
N TRP A 493 11.65 68.76 -13.68
CA TRP A 493 13.03 69.01 -14.12
C TRP A 493 13.11 69.38 -15.61
N MET A 494 12.37 68.69 -16.48
CA MET A 494 12.36 68.91 -17.93
C MET A 494 11.84 70.29 -18.33
N ARG A 495 11.06 70.96 -17.46
CA ARG A 495 10.67 72.37 -17.66
C ARG A 495 11.85 73.34 -17.55
N PHE A 496 12.90 72.99 -16.83
CA PHE A 496 14.09 73.82 -16.64
C PHE A 496 15.26 73.39 -17.53
N ARG A 497 15.49 72.08 -17.69
CA ARG A 497 16.62 71.51 -18.44
C ARG A 497 16.20 70.18 -19.10
N LEU A 498 16.33 70.08 -20.41
CA LEU A 498 16.17 68.83 -21.17
C LEU A 498 17.43 67.96 -21.13
N GLN A 499 17.97 67.73 -19.93
CA GLN A 499 19.14 66.88 -19.71
C GLN A 499 18.89 65.96 -18.51
N CYS A 500 19.33 64.70 -18.60
CA CYS A 500 19.18 63.74 -17.52
C CYS A 500 19.93 64.21 -16.25
N PRO A 501 19.28 64.22 -15.06
CA PRO A 501 19.93 64.62 -13.81
C PRO A 501 21.16 63.79 -13.41
N ILE A 502 21.24 62.54 -13.88
CA ILE A 502 22.29 61.59 -13.50
C ILE A 502 23.45 61.64 -14.51
N CYS A 503 23.19 61.35 -15.79
CA CYS A 503 24.25 61.24 -16.80
C CYS A 503 24.38 62.43 -17.74
N ARG A 504 23.51 63.45 -17.64
CA ARG A 504 23.47 64.65 -18.49
C ARG A 504 23.21 64.42 -19.98
N GLU A 505 22.82 63.21 -20.38
CA GLU A 505 22.32 62.91 -21.73
C GLU A 505 21.12 63.82 -22.08
N GLU A 506 21.04 64.30 -23.31
CA GLU A 506 19.90 65.11 -23.77
C GLU A 506 18.61 64.28 -23.76
N LEU A 507 17.56 64.83 -23.16
CA LEU A 507 16.25 64.19 -23.09
C LEU A 507 15.35 64.71 -24.22
N PRO A 508 14.65 63.82 -24.95
CA PRO A 508 13.66 64.25 -25.92
C PRO A 508 12.53 65.02 -25.22
N PRO A 509 11.94 66.05 -25.86
CA PRO A 509 10.78 66.74 -25.31
C PRO A 509 9.58 65.78 -25.19
N ILE A 510 8.81 65.95 -24.10
CA ILE A 510 7.60 65.16 -23.78
C ILE A 510 6.36 65.68 -24.48
#